data_AF-A0AAD5NU19-F1
#
_entry.id   AF-A0AAD5NU19-F1
#
_cell.length_a   1.000
_cell.length_b   1.000
_cell.length_c   1.000
_cell.angle_alpha   90.00
_cell.angle_beta   90.00
_cell.angle_gamma   90.00
#
_symmetry.space_group_name_H-M   'P 1'
#
loop_
_entity.id
_entity.type
_entity.pdbx_description
1 polymer ?
#
loop_
_entity_poly.entity_id
_entity_poly.type
_entity_poly.pdbx_seq_one_letter_code
_entity_poly.pdbx_strand_id
1 'polypeptide(L)'
;MPSYSNKLVFPESFLAALRTIAMKQDEHLKVSSLLEELVGPGGERQPSDTEVRAAVWEASGDSGALQLLLDLLNTKLMDLEENSGTEDRDSELLQKTSTERLGQHACYENNSSKETNGSTTQKHKWMSIVYRRGQKELTRLFLREAEHALQLALSEGN
;
A
#
# COMPACT_ATOMS: atom_id res chain seq x y z
N MET A 1 -19.89 -8.37 -10.53
CA MET A 1 -18.88 -8.08 -9.49
C MET A 1 -18.81 -9.23 -8.51
N PRO A 2 -17.63 -9.56 -7.99
CA PRO A 2 -17.42 -10.53 -6.92
C PRO A 2 -18.26 -10.20 -5.69
N SER A 3 -18.77 -11.22 -5.01
CA SER A 3 -19.60 -11.03 -3.82
C SER A 3 -18.81 -10.46 -2.64
N TYR A 4 -17.47 -10.53 -2.66
CA TYR A 4 -16.60 -9.96 -1.64
C TYR A 4 -16.20 -8.50 -1.86
N SER A 5 -16.54 -7.86 -2.98
CA SER A 5 -16.05 -6.50 -3.28
C SER A 5 -16.42 -5.47 -2.21
N ASN A 6 -17.57 -5.62 -1.55
CA ASN A 6 -18.00 -4.76 -0.44
C ASN A 6 -17.28 -5.00 0.90
N LYS A 7 -16.45 -6.05 0.97
CA LYS A 7 -15.63 -6.40 2.14
C LYS A 7 -14.21 -5.86 2.04
N LEU A 8 -13.82 -5.30 0.90
CA LEU A 8 -12.46 -4.83 0.65
C LEU A 8 -12.28 -3.40 1.16
N VAL A 9 -11.12 -3.14 1.75
CA VAL A 9 -10.69 -1.77 2.12
C VAL A 9 -10.16 -0.98 0.92
N PHE A 10 -9.87 -1.67 -0.19
CA PHE A 10 -9.27 -1.08 -1.38
C PHE A 10 -10.35 -0.49 -2.31
N PRO A 11 -10.19 0.75 -2.80
CA PRO A 11 -11.12 1.34 -3.75
C PRO A 11 -11.24 0.52 -5.04
N GLU A 12 -12.43 0.45 -5.62
CA GLU A 12 -12.67 -0.27 -6.88
C GLU A 12 -11.78 0.26 -8.02
N SER A 13 -11.64 1.58 -8.13
CA SER A 13 -10.78 2.21 -9.15
C SER A 13 -9.32 1.81 -9.01
N PHE A 14 -8.85 1.57 -7.79
CA PHE A 14 -7.49 1.11 -7.52
C PHE A 14 -7.30 -0.34 -7.97
N LEU A 15 -8.25 -1.23 -7.63
CA LEU A 15 -8.21 -2.63 -8.08
C LEU A 15 -8.33 -2.75 -9.60
N ALA A 16 -9.18 -1.96 -10.23
CA ALA A 16 -9.30 -1.93 -11.70
C ALA A 16 -7.96 -1.52 -12.37
N ALA A 17 -7.24 -0.55 -11.80
CA ALA A 17 -5.92 -0.17 -12.29
C ALA A 17 -4.90 -1.30 -12.10
N LEU A 18 -4.89 -1.95 -10.92
CA LEU A 18 -4.01 -3.08 -10.66
C LEU A 18 -4.27 -4.26 -11.59
N ARG A 19 -5.54 -4.60 -11.88
CA ARG A 19 -5.87 -5.64 -12.86
C ARG A 19 -5.30 -5.32 -14.24
N THR A 20 -5.45 -4.07 -14.66
CA THR A 20 -4.88 -3.61 -15.94
C THR A 20 -3.36 -3.80 -15.98
N ILE A 21 -2.66 -3.52 -14.89
CA ILE A 21 -1.20 -3.63 -14.80
C ILE A 21 -0.75 -5.10 -14.68
N ALA A 22 -1.49 -5.91 -13.92
CA ALA A 22 -1.15 -7.31 -13.63
C ALA A 22 -1.58 -8.30 -14.72
N MET A 23 -2.28 -7.81 -15.75
CA MET A 23 -2.86 -8.61 -16.81
C MET A 23 -1.79 -9.42 -17.56
N LYS A 24 -2.05 -10.71 -17.76
CA LYS A 24 -1.18 -11.62 -18.49
C LYS A 24 -1.47 -11.58 -19.98
N GLN A 25 -0.53 -12.11 -20.77
CA GLN A 25 -0.63 -12.07 -22.24
C GLN A 25 -1.91 -12.75 -22.78
N ASP A 26 -2.33 -13.86 -22.19
CA ASP A 26 -3.57 -14.56 -22.54
C ASP A 26 -4.82 -13.75 -22.19
N GLU A 27 -4.82 -13.08 -21.04
CA GLU A 27 -5.90 -12.17 -20.63
C GLU A 27 -5.96 -10.94 -21.56
N HIS A 28 -4.82 -10.39 -21.98
CA HIS A 28 -4.75 -9.32 -23.00
C HIS A 28 -5.40 -9.75 -24.32
N LEU A 29 -5.13 -10.98 -24.79
CA LEU A 29 -5.74 -11.50 -26.00
C LEU A 29 -7.26 -11.65 -25.83
N LYS A 30 -7.72 -12.10 -24.66
CA LYS A 30 -9.15 -12.18 -24.33
C LYS A 30 -9.80 -10.80 -24.32
N VAL A 31 -9.17 -9.78 -23.74
CA VAL A 31 -9.64 -8.39 -23.81
C VAL A 31 -9.76 -7.92 -25.25
N SER A 32 -8.74 -8.14 -26.08
CA SER A 32 -8.78 -7.76 -27.49
C SER A 32 -9.94 -8.43 -28.23
N SER A 33 -10.17 -9.72 -28.01
CA SER A 33 -11.30 -10.45 -28.60
C SER A 33 -12.64 -9.87 -28.17
N LEU A 34 -12.83 -9.60 -26.87
CA LEU A 34 -14.05 -9.00 -26.34
C LEU A 34 -14.30 -7.59 -26.91
N LEU A 35 -13.24 -6.81 -27.08
CA LEU A 35 -13.35 -5.48 -27.67
C LEU A 35 -13.68 -5.55 -29.16
N GLU A 36 -13.05 -6.45 -29.92
CA GLU A 36 -13.37 -6.68 -31.34
C GLU A 36 -14.83 -7.07 -31.55
N GLU A 37 -15.39 -7.89 -30.66
CA GLU A 37 -16.83 -8.22 -30.68
C GLU A 37 -17.73 -6.99 -30.48
N LEU A 38 -17.31 -6.04 -29.63
CA LEU A 38 -18.08 -4.83 -29.33
C LEU A 38 -17.95 -3.75 -30.40
N VAL A 39 -16.76 -3.59 -30.99
CA VAL A 39 -16.46 -2.48 -31.92
C VAL A 39 -16.45 -2.86 -33.39
N GLY A 40 -16.71 -4.14 -33.70
CA GLY A 40 -16.71 -4.67 -35.05
C GLY A 40 -15.33 -5.16 -35.52
N PRO A 41 -15.29 -6.10 -36.48
CA PRO A 41 -14.06 -6.72 -36.95
C PRO A 41 -13.13 -5.66 -37.57
N GLY A 42 -11.89 -5.58 -37.07
CA GLY A 42 -10.90 -4.63 -37.55
C GLY A 42 -10.98 -3.22 -36.94
N GLY A 43 -11.76 -3.02 -35.87
CA GLY A 43 -11.78 -1.75 -35.14
C GLY A 43 -12.59 -0.67 -35.84
N GLU A 44 -13.79 -1.02 -36.31
CA GLU A 44 -14.69 -0.09 -37.04
C GLU A 44 -15.01 1.16 -36.21
N ARG A 45 -14.92 1.04 -34.88
CA ARG A 45 -15.07 2.12 -33.89
C ARG A 45 -14.01 2.00 -32.80
N GLN A 46 -13.65 3.12 -32.18
CA GLN A 46 -12.85 3.12 -30.96
C GLN A 46 -13.72 2.72 -29.74
N PRO A 47 -13.28 1.77 -28.90
CA PRO A 47 -14.00 1.43 -27.69
C PRO A 47 -13.98 2.59 -26.70
N SER A 48 -15.07 2.75 -25.96
CA SER A 48 -15.17 3.69 -24.84
C SER A 48 -14.47 3.15 -23.60
N ASP A 49 -14.08 4.05 -22.68
CA ASP A 49 -13.46 3.67 -21.42
C ASP A 49 -14.28 2.66 -20.60
N THR A 50 -15.61 2.73 -20.70
CA THR A 50 -16.49 1.78 -20.00
C THR A 50 -16.45 0.40 -20.65
N GLU A 51 -16.41 0.32 -21.98
CA GLU A 51 -16.25 -0.94 -22.73
C GLU A 51 -14.88 -1.57 -22.42
N VAL A 52 -13.81 -0.76 -22.40
CA VAL A 52 -12.47 -1.23 -22.02
C VAL A 52 -12.46 -1.77 -20.60
N ARG A 53 -12.99 -1.03 -19.62
CA ARG A 53 -13.05 -1.48 -18.23
C ARG A 53 -13.86 -2.77 -18.07
N ALA A 54 -14.98 -2.89 -18.78
CA ALA A 54 -15.81 -4.09 -18.76
C ALA A 54 -15.07 -5.30 -19.36
N ALA A 55 -14.40 -5.12 -20.50
CA ALA A 55 -13.62 -6.19 -21.13
C ALA A 55 -12.46 -6.65 -20.23
N VAL A 56 -11.75 -5.70 -19.60
CA VAL A 56 -10.71 -6.02 -18.60
C VAL A 56 -11.30 -6.77 -17.41
N TRP A 57 -12.46 -6.36 -16.91
CA TRP A 57 -13.15 -7.05 -15.80
C TRP A 57 -13.50 -8.49 -16.13
N GLU A 58 -13.98 -8.75 -17.35
CA GLU A 58 -14.40 -10.07 -17.80
C GLU A 58 -13.20 -10.97 -18.14
N ALA A 59 -12.11 -10.38 -18.61
CA ALA A 59 -10.92 -11.12 -19.01
C ALA A 59 -9.98 -11.45 -17.85
N SER A 60 -9.89 -10.56 -16.86
CA SER A 60 -8.91 -10.63 -15.77
C SER A 60 -9.58 -10.77 -14.40
N GLY A 61 -9.06 -11.70 -13.62
CA GLY A 61 -9.50 -11.90 -12.23
C GLY A 61 -8.77 -11.01 -11.23
N ASP A 62 -9.27 -11.02 -10.00
CA ASP A 62 -8.67 -10.26 -8.89
C ASP A 62 -7.37 -10.86 -8.36
N SER A 63 -7.16 -12.17 -8.53
CA SER A 63 -6.01 -12.87 -7.95
C SER A 63 -4.67 -12.32 -8.43
N GLY A 64 -4.52 -12.03 -9.72
CA GLY A 64 -3.29 -11.44 -10.28
C GLY A 64 -3.02 -10.02 -9.74
N ALA A 65 -4.05 -9.19 -9.70
CA ALA A 65 -3.97 -7.82 -9.17
C ALA A 65 -3.61 -7.79 -7.68
N LEU A 66 -4.23 -8.66 -6.89
CA LEU A 66 -3.99 -8.77 -5.45
C LEU A 66 -2.62 -9.38 -5.15
N GLN A 67 -2.14 -10.31 -5.97
CA GLN A 67 -0.77 -10.81 -5.85
C GLN A 67 0.26 -9.70 -6.13
N LEU A 68 0.06 -8.92 -7.20
CA LEU A 68 0.91 -7.75 -7.48
C LEU A 68 0.92 -6.75 -6.30
N LEU A 69 -0.25 -6.50 -5.70
CA LEU A 69 -0.35 -5.63 -4.52
C LEU A 69 0.44 -6.17 -3.32
N LEU A 70 0.37 -7.48 -3.06
CA LEU A 70 1.15 -8.11 -2.00
C LEU A 70 2.64 -7.97 -2.25
N ASP A 71 3.09 -8.20 -3.48
CA ASP A 71 4.50 -8.07 -3.83
C ASP A 71 4.98 -6.62 -3.61
N LEU A 72 4.21 -5.63 -4.06
CA LEU A 72 4.50 -4.20 -3.86
C LEU A 72 4.55 -3.81 -2.38
N LEU A 73 3.61 -4.30 -1.56
CA LEU A 73 3.57 -4.02 -0.12
C LEU A 73 4.74 -4.69 0.62
N ASN A 74 5.12 -5.91 0.23
CA ASN A 74 6.29 -6.60 0.77
C ASN A 74 7.58 -5.85 0.44
N THR A 75 7.76 -5.44 -0.82
CA THR A 75 8.90 -4.58 -1.22
C THR A 75 8.89 -3.29 -0.41
N LYS A 76 7.74 -2.64 -0.27
CA LYS A 76 7.63 -1.40 0.50
C LYS A 76 8.01 -1.60 1.97
N LEU A 77 7.58 -2.69 2.60
CA LEU A 77 7.92 -2.99 3.99
C LEU A 77 9.42 -3.25 4.14
N MET A 78 10.01 -4.03 3.22
CA MET A 78 11.45 -4.30 3.19
C MET A 78 12.25 -2.99 3.10
N ASP A 79 11.88 -2.08 2.20
CA ASP A 79 12.53 -0.77 2.04
C ASP A 79 12.40 0.11 3.30
N LEU A 80 11.23 0.07 3.97
CA LEU A 80 11.02 0.82 5.20
C LEU A 80 11.88 0.29 6.35
N GLU A 81 12.10 -1.01 6.41
CA GLU A 81 12.92 -1.65 7.44
C GLU A 81 14.41 -1.64 7.12
N GLU A 82 14.76 -1.46 5.84
CA GLU A 82 16.13 -1.27 5.40
C GLU A 82 16.75 -0.09 6.15
N ASN A 83 17.87 -0.34 6.83
CA ASN A 83 18.63 0.63 7.63
C ASN A 83 17.92 1.20 8.88
N SER A 84 16.59 1.17 8.98
CA SER A 84 15.85 1.71 10.12
C SER A 84 15.33 0.64 11.11
N GLY A 85 15.33 -0.63 10.70
CA GLY A 85 14.86 -1.78 11.49
C GLY A 85 13.34 -1.88 11.59
N THR A 86 12.83 -2.69 12.51
CA THR A 86 11.40 -2.98 12.63
C THR A 86 10.60 -1.84 13.28
N GLU A 87 9.27 -1.98 13.29
CA GLU A 87 8.39 -1.08 14.05
C GLU A 87 8.60 -1.18 15.56
N ASP A 88 8.93 -2.37 16.08
CA ASP A 88 9.27 -2.55 17.49
C ASP A 88 10.51 -1.75 17.87
N ARG A 89 11.54 -1.77 17.01
CA ARG A 89 12.74 -0.95 17.18
C ARG A 89 12.41 0.54 17.24
N ASP A 90 11.48 1.01 16.41
CA ASP A 90 11.03 2.40 16.46
C ASP A 90 10.27 2.71 17.74
N SER A 91 9.47 1.78 18.25
CA SER A 91 8.77 1.90 19.53
C SER A 91 9.75 2.05 20.69
N GLU A 92 10.82 1.23 20.72
CA GLU A 92 11.90 1.35 21.70
C GLU A 92 12.62 2.70 21.61
N LEU A 93 12.90 3.19 20.40
CA LEU A 93 13.56 4.49 20.19
C LEU A 93 12.69 5.65 20.69
N LEU A 94 11.38 5.60 20.48
CA LEU A 94 10.44 6.60 21.00
C LEU A 94 10.39 6.58 22.53
N GLN A 95 10.40 5.39 23.14
CA GLN A 95 10.42 5.24 24.60
C GLN A 95 11.70 5.83 25.20
N LYS A 96 12.87 5.50 24.64
CA LYS A 96 14.18 6.05 25.05
C LYS A 96 14.20 7.58 24.98
N THR A 97 13.73 8.14 23.85
CA THR A 97 13.66 9.60 23.64
C THR A 97 12.72 10.28 24.65
N SER A 98 11.63 9.61 25.06
CA SER A 98 10.71 10.14 26.07
C SER A 98 11.35 10.19 27.46
N THR A 99 12.07 9.14 27.84
CA THR A 99 12.80 9.08 29.13
C THR A 99 13.92 10.11 29.20
N GLU A 100 14.67 10.30 28.11
CA GLU A 100 15.72 11.34 28.01
C GLU A 100 15.15 12.75 28.21
N ARG A 101 13.97 13.05 27.63
CA ARG A 101 13.28 14.34 27.83
C ARG A 101 12.84 14.55 29.28
N LEU A 102 12.34 13.52 29.97
CA LEU A 102 11.98 13.61 31.38
C LEU A 102 13.22 13.80 32.28
N GLY A 103 14.31 13.07 32.00
CA GLY A 103 15.56 13.15 32.77
C GLY A 103 16.27 14.50 32.61
N GLN A 104 16.23 15.09 31.42
CA GLN A 104 16.73 16.45 31.19
C GLN A 104 15.94 17.48 32.02
N HIS A 105 14.60 17.37 32.04
CA HIS A 105 13.77 18.30 32.80
C HIS A 105 14.00 18.27 34.33
N ALA A 106 14.54 17.17 34.87
CA ALA A 106 14.90 17.04 36.28
C ALA A 106 16.27 17.65 36.65
N CYS A 107 17.13 17.93 35.67
CA CYS A 107 18.51 18.40 35.90
C CYS A 107 18.73 19.90 35.65
N TYR A 108 17.72 20.64 35.15
CA TYR A 108 17.86 22.05 34.73
C TYR A 108 17.24 23.09 35.69
N GLU A 109 17.22 22.86 37.00
CA GLU A 109 16.91 23.95 37.95
C GLU A 109 18.06 24.97 38.12
N ASN A 110 19.25 24.73 37.56
CA ASN A 110 20.36 25.69 37.60
C ASN A 110 21.22 25.65 36.34
N ASN A 111 20.88 26.45 35.33
CA ASN A 111 21.78 27.39 34.65
C ASN A 111 21.30 27.75 33.23
N SER A 112 21.33 29.05 32.97
CA SER A 112 20.96 29.73 31.75
C SER A 112 21.92 29.47 30.58
N SER A 113 21.34 29.48 29.38
CA SER A 113 21.91 29.91 28.09
C SER A 113 22.78 28.93 27.27
N LYS A 114 22.12 28.30 26.27
CA LYS A 114 22.57 27.95 24.87
C LYS A 114 22.12 26.54 24.43
N GLU A 115 20.82 26.28 24.29
CA GLU A 115 20.35 24.96 23.75
C GLU A 115 19.19 25.02 22.76
N THR A 116 19.00 26.14 22.05
CA THR A 116 17.91 26.26 21.06
C THR A 116 18.01 25.24 19.91
N ASN A 117 19.24 24.83 19.54
CA ASN A 117 19.47 23.88 18.44
C ASN A 117 19.34 22.40 18.84
N GLY A 118 19.67 22.05 20.09
CA GLY A 118 19.60 20.65 20.57
C GLY A 118 18.15 20.16 20.72
N SER A 119 17.28 21.03 21.27
CA SER A 119 15.84 20.79 21.40
C SER A 119 15.15 20.57 20.05
N THR A 120 15.45 21.42 19.06
CA THR A 120 14.88 21.34 17.71
C THR A 120 15.31 20.06 16.98
N THR A 121 16.58 19.67 17.10
CA THR A 121 17.12 18.45 16.49
C THR A 121 16.51 17.19 17.08
N GLN A 122 16.34 17.13 18.42
CA GLN A 122 15.67 16.01 19.10
C GLN A 122 14.19 15.91 18.72
N LYS A 123 13.51 17.05 18.54
CA LYS A 123 12.13 17.09 18.05
C LYS A 123 12.01 16.53 16.63
N HIS A 124 12.90 16.92 15.72
CA HIS A 124 12.91 16.41 14.34
C HIS A 124 13.18 14.91 14.29
N LYS A 125 14.13 14.42 15.10
CA LYS A 125 14.41 13.00 15.26
C LYS A 125 13.18 12.23 15.73
N TRP A 126 12.50 12.74 16.77
CA TRP A 126 11.27 12.12 17.28
C TRP A 126 10.17 12.06 16.21
N MET A 127 9.92 13.16 15.50
CA MET A 127 8.91 13.22 14.43
C MET A 127 9.23 12.24 13.29
N SER A 128 10.51 12.13 12.90
CA SER A 128 10.94 11.17 11.89
C SER A 128 10.68 9.72 12.31
N ILE A 129 10.95 9.37 13.58
CA ILE A 129 10.68 8.03 14.10
C ILE A 129 9.17 7.73 14.12
N VAL A 130 8.35 8.68 14.57
CA VAL A 130 6.88 8.53 14.57
C VAL A 130 6.36 8.30 13.16
N TYR A 131 6.80 9.11 12.19
CA TYR A 131 6.35 9.02 10.81
C TYR A 131 6.68 7.67 10.20
N ARG A 132 7.95 7.23 10.27
CA ARG A 132 8.35 5.94 9.68
C ARG A 132 7.73 4.75 10.39
N ARG A 133 7.52 4.82 11.71
CA ARG A 133 6.81 3.77 12.48
C ARG A 133 5.39 3.61 11.94
N GLY A 134 4.67 4.72 11.79
CA GLY A 134 3.32 4.72 11.22
C GLY A 134 3.27 4.19 9.80
N GLN A 135 4.28 4.48 8.97
CA GLN A 135 4.37 3.89 7.63
C GLN A 135 4.51 2.36 7.68
N LYS A 136 5.33 1.82 8.58
CA LYS A 136 5.52 0.35 8.73
C LYS A 136 4.25 -0.31 9.23
N GLU A 137 3.63 0.26 10.26
CA GLU A 137 2.38 -0.23 10.85
C GLU A 137 1.27 -0.27 9.78
N LEU A 138 1.07 0.84 9.05
CA LEU A 138 0.05 0.92 8.01
C LEU A 138 0.34 -0.05 6.84
N THR A 139 1.60 -0.19 6.45
CA THR A 139 1.99 -1.15 5.40
C THR A 139 1.67 -2.59 5.82
N ARG A 140 1.93 -2.96 7.08
CA ARG A 140 1.55 -4.28 7.62
C ARG A 140 0.04 -4.50 7.63
N LEU A 141 -0.73 -3.49 8.01
CA LEU A 141 -2.19 -3.58 8.02
C LEU A 141 -2.72 -3.80 6.60
N PHE A 142 -2.26 -3.01 5.62
CA PHE A 142 -2.65 -3.22 4.22
C PHE A 142 -2.21 -4.57 3.68
N LEU A 143 -1.07 -5.08 4.12
CA LEU A 143 -0.58 -6.40 3.71
C LEU A 143 -1.56 -7.50 4.17
N ARG A 144 -2.01 -7.45 5.44
CA ARG A 144 -3.03 -8.39 5.94
C ARG A 144 -4.35 -8.30 5.18
N GLU A 145 -4.80 -7.08 4.88
CA GLU A 145 -6.02 -6.87 4.10
C GLU A 145 -5.88 -7.39 2.66
N ALA A 146 -4.72 -7.20 2.03
CA ALA A 146 -4.43 -7.75 0.70
C ALA A 146 -4.36 -9.28 0.71
N GLU A 147 -3.78 -9.90 1.75
CA GLU A 147 -3.74 -11.36 1.91
C GLU A 147 -5.15 -11.93 2.05
N HIS A 148 -5.97 -11.31 2.90
CA HIS A 148 -7.36 -11.71 3.08
C HIS A 148 -8.18 -11.53 1.78
N ALA A 149 -8.01 -10.41 1.08
CA ALA A 149 -8.64 -10.18 -0.21
C ALA A 149 -8.24 -11.26 -1.25
N LEU A 150 -6.96 -11.62 -1.30
CA LEU A 150 -6.47 -12.64 -2.22
C LEU A 150 -7.10 -14.01 -1.90
N GLN A 151 -7.21 -14.37 -0.62
CA GLN A 151 -7.89 -15.60 -0.21
C GLN A 151 -9.35 -15.61 -0.64
N LEU A 152 -10.07 -14.49 -0.49
CA LEU A 152 -11.44 -14.36 -0.97
C LEU A 152 -11.53 -14.54 -2.48
N ALA A 153 -10.66 -13.87 -3.25
CA ALA A 153 -10.59 -13.99 -4.70
C ALA A 153 -10.32 -15.42 -5.18
N LEU A 154 -9.39 -16.13 -4.52
CA LEU A 154 -9.09 -17.53 -4.84
C LEU A 154 -10.24 -18.48 -4.46
N SER A 155 -11.02 -18.14 -3.42
CA SER A 155 -12.12 -18.98 -2.94
C SER A 155 -13.41 -18.86 -3.78
N GLU A 156 -13.68 -17.68 -4.36
CA GLU A 156 -14.86 -17.48 -5.21
C GLU A 156 -14.65 -18.06 -6.63
N GLY A 157 -13.40 -18.24 -7.04
CA GLY A 157 -13.03 -18.58 -8.42
C GLY A 157 -13.17 -17.36 -9.33
N ASN A 158 -12.31 -17.27 -10.35
CA ASN A 158 -12.45 -16.25 -11.40
C ASN A 158 -13.63 -16.59 -12.31
#